data_AF-A0A2A5FXP5-F1
#
_entry.id   AF-A0A2A5FXP5-F1
#
_cell.length_a   1.000
_cell.length_b   1.000
_cell.length_c   1.000
_cell.angle_alpha   90.00
_cell.angle_beta   90.00
_cell.angle_gamma   90.00
#
_symmetry.space_group_name_H-M   'P 1'
#
loop_
_entity.id
_entity.type
_entity.pdbx_description
1 polymer ?
#
loop_
_entity_poly.entity_id
_entity_poly.type
_entity_poly.pdbx_seq_one_letter_code
_entity_poly.pdbx_strand_id
1 'polypeptide(L)'
;MTDFKNNIDPEKIDTSIELIKKYIKDDKVQPVIVALEALKQDPSNEALLIQLTDTLNSIGIMLGAVLTYAPYVGLLISDDPFDLK
;
A
#
# COMPACT_ATOMS: atom_id res chain seq x y z
N MET A 1 -15.00 10.37 12.09
CA MET A 1 -15.17 8.91 11.93
C MET A 1 -14.97 8.59 10.47
N THR A 2 -13.72 8.43 10.06
CA THR A 2 -13.43 7.80 8.78
C THR A 2 -12.34 6.80 9.08
N ASP A 3 -12.75 5.65 9.58
CA ASP A 3 -11.93 4.46 9.76
C ASP A 3 -11.45 4.00 8.37
N PHE A 4 -10.47 4.69 7.78
CA PHE A 4 -9.96 4.39 6.43
C PHE A 4 -9.44 2.94 6.36
N LYS A 5 -8.93 2.43 7.49
CA LYS A 5 -8.52 1.04 7.69
C LYS A 5 -9.69 0.03 7.65
N ASN A 6 -10.93 0.46 7.94
CA ASN A 6 -12.12 -0.39 7.84
C ASN A 6 -12.79 -0.34 6.45
N ASN A 7 -12.34 0.55 5.55
CA ASN A 7 -12.92 0.69 4.21
C ASN A 7 -11.82 0.70 3.14
N ILE A 8 -10.94 -0.30 3.23
CA ILE A 8 -9.96 -0.55 2.18
C ILE A 8 -10.70 -1.08 0.95
N ASP A 9 -10.67 -0.32 -0.13
CA ASP A 9 -11.27 -0.63 -1.42
C ASP A 9 -10.35 -1.60 -2.19
N PRO A 10 -10.73 -2.88 -2.37
CA PRO A 10 -9.91 -3.85 -3.11
C PRO A 10 -9.69 -3.43 -4.57
N GLU A 11 -10.64 -2.71 -5.19
CA GLU A 11 -10.51 -2.18 -6.55
C GLU A 11 -9.42 -1.10 -6.66
N LYS A 12 -9.24 -0.28 -5.62
CA LYS A 12 -8.17 0.73 -5.58
C LYS A 12 -6.81 0.11 -5.34
N ILE A 13 -6.75 -0.97 -4.56
CA ILE A 13 -5.54 -1.77 -4.44
C ILE A 13 -5.18 -2.39 -5.80
N ASP A 14 -6.15 -2.95 -6.51
CA ASP A 14 -5.92 -3.57 -7.82
C ASP A 14 -5.39 -2.55 -8.84
N THR A 15 -6.03 -1.38 -8.91
CA THR A 15 -5.58 -0.25 -9.73
C THR A 15 -4.15 0.17 -9.37
N SER A 16 -3.84 0.24 -8.07
CA SER A 16 -2.50 0.59 -7.58
C SER A 16 -1.46 -0.43 -8.04
N ILE A 17 -1.76 -1.73 -7.96
CA ILE A 17 -0.90 -2.81 -8.44
C ILE A 17 -0.65 -2.68 -9.94
N GLU A 18 -1.69 -2.43 -10.74
CA GLU A 18 -1.55 -2.26 -12.19
C GLU A 18 -0.66 -1.06 -12.53
N LEU A 19 -0.85 0.07 -11.86
CA LEU A 19 -0.03 1.28 -12.09
C LEU A 19 1.43 1.05 -11.68
N ILE A 20 1.68 0.40 -10.55
CA ILE A 20 3.03 0.01 -10.12
C ILE A 20 3.67 -0.90 -11.17
N LYS A 21 3.00 -1.98 -11.61
CA LYS A 21 3.52 -2.90 -12.64
C LYS A 21 3.77 -2.22 -13.99
N LYS A 22 2.93 -1.24 -14.34
CA LYS A 22 3.00 -0.54 -15.63
C LYS A 22 4.14 0.46 -15.69
N TYR A 23 4.34 1.24 -14.63
CA TYR A 23 5.30 2.34 -14.62
C TYR A 23 6.62 1.98 -13.93
N ILE A 24 6.60 1.05 -12.97
CA ILE A 24 7.79 0.59 -12.26
C ILE A 24 8.18 -0.79 -12.79
N LYS A 25 9.24 -0.82 -13.62
CA LYS A 25 9.79 -2.05 -14.20
C LYS A 25 10.88 -2.71 -13.36
N ASP A 26 11.09 -2.21 -12.15
CA ASP A 26 12.13 -2.70 -11.25
C ASP A 26 11.61 -3.87 -10.42
N ASP A 27 12.35 -4.96 -10.35
CA ASP A 27 11.93 -6.16 -9.63
C ASP A 27 11.81 -5.92 -8.11
N LYS A 28 12.44 -4.88 -7.57
CA LYS A 28 12.38 -4.54 -6.15
C LYS A 28 10.97 -4.18 -5.67
N VAL A 29 10.02 -3.85 -6.55
CA VAL A 29 8.62 -3.60 -6.16
C VAL A 29 7.74 -4.86 -6.17
N GLN A 30 8.26 -6.02 -6.61
CA GLN A 30 7.58 -7.32 -6.47
C GLN A 30 7.03 -7.57 -5.06
N PRO A 31 7.81 -7.43 -3.97
CA PRO A 31 7.30 -7.72 -2.63
C PRO A 31 6.17 -6.75 -2.22
N VAL A 32 6.18 -5.50 -2.70
CA VAL A 32 5.08 -4.55 -2.47
C VAL A 32 3.81 -5.01 -3.16
N ILE A 33 3.92 -5.47 -4.41
CA ILE A 33 2.78 -6.03 -5.16
C ILE A 33 2.19 -7.23 -4.41
N VAL A 34 3.03 -8.15 -3.93
CA VAL A 34 2.57 -9.34 -3.19
C VAL A 34 1.86 -8.94 -1.90
N ALA A 35 2.41 -7.97 -1.14
CA ALA A 35 1.78 -7.46 0.07
C ALA A 35 0.42 -6.79 -0.21
N LEU A 36 0.31 -6.04 -1.32
CA LEU A 36 -0.95 -5.44 -1.76
C LEU A 36 -1.97 -6.50 -2.19
N GLU A 37 -1.55 -7.56 -2.90
CA GLU A 37 -2.44 -8.65 -3.27
C GLU A 37 -2.99 -9.40 -2.04
N ALA A 38 -2.14 -9.62 -1.02
CA ALA A 38 -2.59 -10.19 0.25
C ALA A 38 -3.59 -9.27 0.96
N LEU A 39 -3.29 -7.96 1.04
CA LEU A 39 -4.19 -6.98 1.66
C LEU A 39 -5.52 -6.85 0.88
N LYS A 40 -5.51 -7.02 -0.43
CA LYS A 40 -6.74 -7.07 -1.25
C LYS A 40 -7.64 -8.24 -0.84
N GLN A 41 -7.06 -9.39 -0.49
CA GLN A 41 -7.81 -10.56 -0.05
C GLN A 41 -8.36 -10.40 1.37
N ASP A 42 -7.59 -9.77 2.25
CA ASP A 42 -7.99 -9.55 3.65
C ASP A 42 -7.71 -8.10 4.08
N PRO A 43 -8.56 -7.14 3.66
CA PRO A 43 -8.35 -5.71 3.90
C PRO A 43 -8.38 -5.34 5.38
N SER A 44 -9.11 -6.08 6.22
CA SER A 44 -9.19 -5.80 7.65
C SER A 44 -8.02 -6.38 8.45
N ASN A 45 -7.04 -7.02 7.79
CA ASN A 45 -5.92 -7.65 8.47
C ASN A 45 -4.81 -6.63 8.75
N GLU A 46 -4.74 -6.19 9.99
CA GLU A 46 -3.73 -5.24 10.46
C GLU A 46 -2.30 -5.75 10.31
N ALA A 47 -2.08 -7.08 10.42
CA ALA A 47 -0.76 -7.67 10.20
C ALA A 47 -0.30 -7.56 8.73
N LEU A 48 -1.23 -7.53 7.77
CA LEU A 48 -0.91 -7.29 6.35
C LEU A 48 -0.54 -5.82 6.10
N LEU A 49 -1.20 -4.87 6.78
CA LEU A 49 -0.83 -3.46 6.74
C LEU A 49 0.57 -3.21 7.31
N ILE A 50 0.90 -3.84 8.43
CA ILE A 50 2.24 -3.76 9.03
C ILE A 50 3.29 -4.34 8.08
N GLN A 51 3.03 -5.51 7.49
CA GLN A 51 3.93 -6.13 6.51
C GLN A 51 4.11 -5.29 5.25
N LEU A 52 3.03 -4.68 4.74
CA LEU A 52 3.08 -3.76 3.61
C LEU A 52 3.97 -2.55 3.93
N THR A 53 3.81 -1.98 5.12
CA THR A 53 4.61 -0.83 5.58
C THR A 53 6.09 -1.19 5.71
N ASP A 54 6.42 -2.33 6.31
CA ASP A 54 7.80 -2.82 6.41
C ASP A 54 8.44 -3.05 5.04
N THR A 55 7.69 -3.71 4.15
CA THR A 55 8.11 -3.96 2.76
C THR A 55 8.37 -2.66 2.01
N LEU A 56 7.48 -1.68 2.15
CA LEU A 56 7.61 -0.35 1.54
C LEU A 56 8.82 0.43 2.08
N ASN A 57 9.14 0.31 3.36
CA ASN A 57 10.35 0.89 3.93
C ASN A 57 11.62 0.18 3.43
N SER A 58 11.54 -1.14 3.18
CA SER A 58 12.67 -1.96 2.71
C SER A 58 13.07 -1.65 1.26
N ILE A 59 12.13 -1.24 0.39
CA ILE A 59 12.45 -0.87 -1.00
C ILE A 59 13.16 0.50 -1.15
N GLY A 60 13.27 1.27 -0.06
CA GLY A 60 14.07 2.49 0.03
C GLY A 60 13.65 3.56 -0.98
N ILE A 61 14.56 3.96 -1.88
CA ILE A 61 14.37 5.05 -2.86
C ILE A 61 13.13 4.81 -3.75
N MET A 62 12.77 3.54 -3.98
CA MET A 62 11.62 3.18 -4.80
C MET A 62 10.27 3.52 -4.16
N LEU A 63 10.24 3.77 -2.85
CA LEU A 63 9.03 4.19 -2.14
C LEU A 63 8.41 5.44 -2.78
N GLY A 64 9.23 6.43 -3.15
CA GLY A 64 8.75 7.65 -3.80
C GLY A 64 8.07 7.38 -5.15
N ALA A 65 8.61 6.43 -5.93
CA ALA A 65 8.01 6.02 -7.19
C ALA A 65 6.67 5.29 -6.95
N VAL A 66 6.61 4.38 -5.97
CA VAL A 66 5.37 3.68 -5.60
C VAL A 66 4.30 4.68 -5.18
N LEU A 67 4.61 5.63 -4.29
CA LEU A 67 3.64 6.65 -3.83
C LEU A 67 3.18 7.59 -4.95
N THR A 68 4.02 7.83 -5.96
CA THR A 68 3.66 8.64 -7.14
C THR A 68 2.58 7.96 -7.99
N TYR A 69 2.73 6.66 -8.25
CA TYR A 69 1.81 5.91 -9.11
C TYR A 69 0.64 5.29 -8.34
N ALA A 70 0.84 5.01 -7.07
CA ALA A 70 -0.13 4.39 -6.18
C ALA A 70 -0.31 5.23 -4.91
N PRO A 71 -0.89 6.45 -5.02
CA PRO A 71 -1.10 7.33 -3.87
C PRO A 71 -2.01 6.69 -2.81
N TYR A 72 -2.88 5.77 -3.22
CA TYR A 72 -3.72 4.99 -2.31
C TYR A 72 -2.91 4.18 -1.30
N VAL A 73 -1.76 3.62 -1.71
CA VAL A 73 -0.84 2.91 -0.82
C VAL A 73 -0.32 3.83 0.28
N GLY A 74 -0.06 5.09 -0.07
CA GLY A 74 0.30 6.13 0.89
C GLY A 74 -0.79 6.36 1.94
N LEU A 75 -2.07 6.34 1.55
CA LEU A 75 -3.19 6.49 2.48
C LEU A 75 -3.36 5.28 3.42
N LEU A 76 -2.97 4.08 2.97
CA LEU A 76 -3.06 2.86 3.78
C LEU A 76 -2.00 2.81 4.89
N ILE A 77 -0.79 3.31 4.60
CA ILE A 77 0.34 3.31 5.54
C ILE A 77 0.46 4.61 6.34
N SER A 78 -0.16 5.69 5.87
CA SER A 78 -0.29 6.92 6.64
C SER A 78 -1.29 6.63 7.74
N ASP A 79 -0.77 6.16 8.88
CA ASP A 79 -1.52 6.17 10.13
C ASP A 79 -2.19 7.54 10.25
N ASP A 80 -3.49 7.55 10.49
CA ASP A 80 -4.36 8.72 10.46
C ASP A 80 -3.59 9.94 10.97
N PRO A 81 -3.22 10.93 10.14
CA PRO A 81 -2.49 12.11 10.61
C PRO A 81 -3.34 12.97 11.58
N PHE A 82 -4.55 12.51 11.89
CA PHE A 82 -5.52 13.10 12.81
C PHE A 82 -5.78 12.26 14.06
N ASP A 83 -5.04 11.18 14.34
CA ASP A 83 -5.00 10.59 15.68
C ASP A 83 -4.08 11.43 16.60
N LEU A 84 -4.44 12.70 16.77
CA LEU A 84 -3.95 13.52 17.87
C LEU A 84 -4.87 13.24 19.07
N LYS A 85 -4.42 12.33 19.94
CA LYS A 85 -4.94 12.17 21.29
C LYS A 85 -4.80 13.44 22.12
#